data_AF-A0A2E4FCJ4-F1
#
_entry.id   AF-A0A2E4FCJ4-F1
#
_cell.length_a   1.000
_cell.length_b   1.000
_cell.length_c   1.000
_cell.angle_alpha   90.00
_cell.angle_beta   90.00
_cell.angle_gamma   90.00
#
_symmetry.space_group_name_H-M   'P 1'
#
loop_
_entity.id
_entity.type
_entity.pdbx_description
1 polymer ?
#
loop_
_entity_poly.entity_id
_entity_poly.type
_entity_poly.pdbx_seq_one_letter_code
_entity_poly.pdbx_strand_id
1 'polypeptide(L)'
;MNGRYGVPATMIVCLCEAVSDREIKGCIERGCRSLGEVRRTCGAGRGCGACHSMVREMIDAAPSLSESVGGSGVSLVQEPQQA
;
A
#
# COMPACT_ATOMS: atom_id res chain seq x y z
N MET A 1 33.52 7.84 -18.51
CA MET A 1 32.08 8.20 -18.57
C MET A 1 31.36 7.45 -17.45
N ASN A 2 31.67 7.77 -16.18
CA ASN A 2 31.24 6.96 -15.04
C ASN A 2 30.46 7.87 -14.10
N GLY A 3 29.17 7.59 -13.86
CA GLY A 3 28.47 8.25 -12.77
C GLY A 3 26.95 8.10 -12.74
N ARG A 4 26.47 7.42 -11.69
CA ARG A 4 25.32 7.81 -10.84
C ARG A 4 23.96 7.10 -11.01
N TYR A 5 23.86 5.86 -11.48
CA TYR A 5 22.62 5.05 -11.26
C TYR A 5 22.50 4.51 -9.82
N GLY A 6 22.96 5.28 -8.82
CA GLY A 6 22.73 5.03 -7.40
C GLY A 6 21.35 5.49 -6.97
N VAL A 7 20.30 5.14 -7.73
CA VAL A 7 18.93 5.30 -7.25
C VAL A 7 18.70 4.17 -6.24
N PRO A 8 18.47 4.47 -4.95
CA PRO A 8 17.96 3.44 -4.05
C PRO A 8 16.72 2.84 -4.72
N ALA A 9 16.58 1.51 -4.70
CA ALA A 9 15.48 0.79 -5.35
C ALA A 9 14.13 1.01 -4.64
N THR A 10 13.75 2.27 -4.46
CA THR A 10 12.40 2.73 -4.14
C THR A 10 11.55 2.63 -5.39
N MET A 11 10.44 1.90 -5.28
CA MET A 11 9.49 1.80 -6.37
C MET A 11 8.68 3.10 -6.42
N ILE A 12 8.65 3.76 -7.57
CA ILE A 12 7.72 4.88 -7.78
C ILE A 12 6.32 4.31 -7.95
N VAL A 13 5.43 4.67 -7.03
CA VAL A 13 4.04 4.23 -7.04
C VAL A 13 3.15 5.23 -7.77
N CYS A 14 3.41 6.52 -7.61
CA CYS A 14 2.68 7.57 -8.33
C CYS A 14 3.62 8.31 -9.28
N LEU A 15 3.46 8.10 -10.60
CA LEU A 15 4.27 8.81 -11.59
C LEU A 15 3.87 10.29 -11.74
N CYS A 16 2.59 10.64 -11.53
CA CYS A 16 2.12 12.02 -11.69
C CYS A 16 2.81 12.99 -10.72
N GLU A 17 2.95 12.59 -9.47
CA GLU A 17 3.52 13.39 -8.38
C GLU A 17 4.91 12.86 -7.97
N ALA A 18 5.48 11.92 -8.73
CA ALA A 18 6.75 11.25 -8.45
C ALA A 18 6.88 10.67 -7.03
N VAL A 19 5.79 10.11 -6.48
CA VAL A 19 5.74 9.58 -5.12
C VAL A 19 6.19 8.11 -5.08
N SER A 20 7.12 7.82 -4.18
CA SER A 20 7.68 6.49 -3.94
C SER A 20 6.90 5.65 -2.93
N ASP A 21 7.11 4.33 -2.95
CA ASP A 21 6.54 3.39 -1.98
C ASP A 21 6.90 3.76 -0.54
N ARG A 22 8.13 4.26 -0.31
CA ARG A 22 8.59 4.70 1.01
C ARG A 22 7.85 5.93 1.51
N GLU A 23 7.56 6.89 0.64
CA GLU A 23 6.79 8.07 1.03
C GLU A 23 5.35 7.70 1.41
N ILE A 24 4.75 6.75 0.69
CA ILE A 24 3.41 6.27 1.01
C ILE A 24 3.42 5.50 2.34
N LYS A 25 4.41 4.62 2.56
CA LYS A 25 4.61 3.94 3.84
C LYS A 25 4.82 4.93 4.98
N GLY A 26 5.65 5.95 4.81
CA GLY A 26 5.84 7.00 5.80
C GLY A 26 4.55 7.77 6.12
N CYS A 27 3.68 7.99 5.13
CA CYS A 27 2.35 8.57 5.37
C CYS A 27 1.47 7.64 6.20
N ILE A 28 1.49 6.35 5.90
CA ILE A 28 0.75 5.32 6.64
C ILE A 28 1.25 5.21 8.08
N GLU A 29 2.57 5.24 8.30
CA GLU A 29 3.19 5.26 9.63
C GLU A 29 2.80 6.50 10.43
N ARG A 30 2.65 7.64 9.76
CA ARG A 30 2.12 8.88 10.36
C ARG A 30 0.63 8.86 10.66
N GLY A 31 -0.08 7.77 10.33
CA GLY A 31 -1.49 7.59 10.64
C GLY A 31 -2.44 7.75 9.45
N CYS A 32 -1.94 7.89 8.21
CA CYS A 32 -2.84 7.86 7.05
C CYS A 32 -3.48 6.48 6.91
N ARG A 33 -4.82 6.44 6.86
CA ARG A 33 -5.63 5.22 6.72
C ARG A 33 -6.59 5.28 5.54
N SER A 34 -6.47 6.32 4.70
CA SER A 34 -7.32 6.50 3.53
C SER A 34 -6.59 7.16 2.38
N LEU A 35 -7.00 6.83 1.15
CA LEU A 35 -6.47 7.44 -0.08
C LEU A 35 -6.57 8.96 -0.05
N GLY A 36 -7.63 9.52 0.54
CA GLY A 36 -7.79 10.97 0.69
C GLY A 36 -6.75 11.60 1.61
N GLU A 37 -6.35 10.91 2.68
CA GLU A 37 -5.29 11.37 3.58
C GLU A 37 -3.92 11.25 2.92
N VAL A 38 -3.68 10.12 2.24
CA VAL A 38 -2.46 9.92 1.46
C VAL A 38 -2.34 11.01 0.39
N ARG A 39 -3.40 11.31 -0.35
CA ARG A 39 -3.42 12.40 -1.34
C ARG A 39 -3.14 13.77 -0.72
N ARG A 40 -3.70 14.07 0.44
CA ARG A 40 -3.42 15.35 1.15
C ARG A 40 -2.00 15.44 1.68
N THR A 41 -1.41 14.31 2.06
CA THR A 41 -0.12 14.27 2.76
C THR A 41 1.07 14.12 1.81
N CYS A 42 0.98 13.24 0.82
CA CYS A 42 2.05 13.00 -0.16
C CYS A 42 1.67 13.36 -1.61
N GLY A 43 0.45 13.80 -1.89
CA GLY A 43 0.01 14.12 -3.26
C GLY A 43 -0.38 12.90 -4.11
N ALA A 44 -0.02 11.68 -3.70
CA ALA A 44 -0.30 10.48 -4.48
C ALA A 44 -1.79 10.34 -4.82
N GLY A 45 -2.07 10.15 -6.11
CA GLY A 45 -3.43 9.98 -6.61
C GLY A 45 -4.19 11.26 -6.93
N ARG A 46 -3.54 12.43 -6.99
CA ARG A 46 -4.15 13.70 -7.45
C ARG A 46 -4.29 13.81 -8.98
N GLY A 47 -3.42 13.12 -9.72
CA GLY A 47 -3.42 13.09 -11.18
C GLY A 47 -4.36 12.03 -11.78
N CYS A 48 -3.81 11.09 -12.56
CA CYS A 48 -4.57 10.12 -13.37
C CYS A 48 -5.31 9.03 -12.58
N GLY A 49 -4.95 8.83 -11.31
CA GLY A 49 -5.56 7.82 -10.44
C GLY A 49 -5.05 6.38 -10.58
N ALA A 50 -4.11 6.10 -11.49
CA ALA A 50 -3.57 4.75 -11.69
C ALA A 50 -2.96 4.11 -10.41
N CYS A 51 -2.43 4.93 -9.51
CA CYS A 51 -1.85 4.48 -8.25
C CYS A 51 -2.90 4.16 -7.16
N HIS A 52 -4.19 4.44 -7.36
CA HIS A 52 -5.20 4.34 -6.29
C HIS A 52 -5.34 2.92 -5.74
N SER A 53 -5.42 1.91 -6.62
CA SER A 53 -5.53 0.51 -6.19
C SER A 53 -4.31 0.07 -5.39
N MET A 54 -3.11 0.38 -5.87
CA MET A 54 -1.85 0.04 -5.19
C MET A 54 -1.70 0.75 -3.85
N VAL A 55 -2.06 2.04 -3.79
CA VAL A 55 -2.07 2.80 -2.52
C VAL A 55 -3.04 2.18 -1.54
N ARG A 56 -4.22 1.75 -2.00
CA ARG A 56 -5.23 1.12 -1.14
C ARG A 56 -4.75 -0.23 -0.60
N GLU A 57 -4.10 -1.04 -1.43
CA GLU A 57 -3.48 -2.29 -0.97
C GLU A 57 -2.37 -2.05 0.04
N MET A 58 -1.54 -1.02 -0.13
CA MET A 58 -0.49 -0.69 0.85
C MET A 58 -1.07 -0.22 2.19
N ILE A 59 -2.19 0.52 2.17
CA ILE A 59 -2.89 0.92 3.39
C ILE A 59 -3.49 -0.31 4.09
N ASP A 60 -4.08 -1.24 3.34
CA ASP A 60 -4.71 -2.45 3.86
C ASP A 60 -3.67 -3.44 4.41
N ALA A 61 -2.55 -3.61 3.71
CA ALA A 61 -1.43 -4.44 4.13
C ALA A 61 -0.64 -3.87 5.32
N ALA A 62 -0.87 -2.62 5.70
CA ALA A 62 -0.18 -2.02 6.84
C ALA A 62 -0.71 -2.61 8.15
N PRO A 63 0.15 -3.24 8.98
CA PRO A 63 -0.28 -3.72 10.28
C PRO A 63 -0.68 -2.52 11.11
N SER A 64 -1.97 -2.36 11.37
CA SER A 64 -2.46 -1.50 12.42
C SER A 64 -1.81 -1.97 13.72
N LEU A 65 -1.04 -1.12 14.40
CA LEU A 65 -0.60 -1.38 15.78
C LEU A 65 -1.77 -1.27 16.78
N SER A 66 -2.96 -1.72 16.35
CA SER A 66 -4.12 -2.01 17.16
C SER A 66 -4.54 -3.42 16.78
N GLU A 67 -3.92 -4.41 17.43
CA GLU A 67 -4.46 -5.75 17.48
C GLU A 67 -5.86 -5.68 18.10
N SER A 68 -6.89 -5.95 17.30
CA SER A 68 -8.05 -6.78 17.65
C SER A 68 -9.09 -6.75 16.51
N VAL A 69 -9.54 -7.95 16.14
CA VAL A 69 -10.51 -8.34 15.09
C VAL A 69 -9.90 -8.34 13.67
N GLY A 70 -9.79 -9.44 12.93
CA GLY A 70 -10.35 -10.78 13.04
C GLY A 70 -10.79 -11.26 11.65
N GLY A 71 -10.15 -12.32 11.13
CA GLY A 71 -10.77 -13.29 10.21
C GLY A 71 -10.66 -13.05 8.70
N SER A 72 -9.85 -13.89 8.04
CA SER A 72 -10.25 -14.82 6.96
C SER A 72 -8.95 -15.47 6.43
N GLY A 73 -8.51 -16.63 6.91
CA GLY A 73 -9.37 -17.79 7.16
C GLY A 73 -10.12 -18.12 5.88
N VAL A 74 -9.39 -18.34 4.77
CA VAL A 74 -10.00 -18.96 3.60
C VAL A 74 -10.54 -20.32 4.05
N SER A 75 -11.86 -20.40 4.05
CA SER A 75 -12.64 -21.56 4.42
C SER A 75 -12.16 -22.74 3.59
N LEU A 76 -11.51 -23.70 4.26
CA LEU A 76 -11.42 -25.07 3.76
C LEU A 76 -12.85 -25.56 3.62
N VAL A 77 -13.37 -25.54 2.39
CA VAL A 77 -14.60 -26.25 2.08
C VAL A 77 -14.32 -27.75 2.21
N GLN A 78 -14.93 -28.26 3.26
CA GLN A 78 -15.16 -29.61 3.73
C GLN A 78 -15.65 -30.56 2.63
N GLU A 79 -14.97 -31.69 2.46
CA GLU A 79 -15.53 -32.88 1.82
C GLU A 79 -15.56 -34.02 2.86
N PRO A 80 -16.73 -34.35 3.45
CA PRO A 80 -16.95 -35.58 4.19
C PRO A 80 -17.68 -36.64 3.32
N GLN A 81 -17.56 -37.91 3.74
CA GLN A 81 -18.32 -39.10 3.28
C GLN A 81 -17.65 -39.82 2.07
N GLN A 82 -17.24 -41.10 2.13
CA GLN A 82 -18.03 -42.27 2.53
C GLN A 82 -17.17 -43.50 2.87
N ALA A 83 -17.81 -44.38 3.65
CA ALA A 83 -17.44 -45.75 4.00
C ALA A 83 -17.23 -46.67 2.80
#